data_AF-A0A7I0KFR9-F1
#
_entry.id   AF-A0A7I0KFR9-F1
#
_cell.length_a   1.000
_cell.length_b   1.000
_cell.length_c   1.000
_cell.angle_alpha   90.00
_cell.angle_beta   90.00
_cell.angle_gamma   90.00
#
_symmetry.space_group_name_H-M   'P 1'
#
loop_
_entity.id
_entity.type
_entity.pdbx_description
1 polymer ?
#
loop_
_entity_poly.entity_id
_entity_poly.type
_entity_poly.pdbx_seq_one_letter_code
_entity_poly.pdbx_strand_id
1 'polypeptide(L)'
;MAAAVYDAAKRSARLQKAKRAHDDIIAATHRAQADALEIEAQAKRRLADEYDAAQDRGEVVGRKGGGDSTVPSRNAATAADVGLNRKDIHEARQVRDAIAKNPAIVRDVLDDMLASGDEPTRTALKRAIAPAVKTIRAEAQAEKKERRSVREIELGAKQAALPAKKYGVIYADPEWSFAPYSTETGMDRSPDNHYPTSDLLTLMQRDVGAIAAKDCVLFLWATAPMLVEAICVLDAWGFAWIERDPNTGYLAPNKAHARYVSHWAWLKNRVGTGYWARGKHEILLIATRGNPVAPAMGDQLDSWCEAMAVEADVGRHSAKPDVFASWIERHWPNTPKIELNARQVRPGWDAWGNEAGETPELPISTLEGEMAGRPEGGAVPPDCPNLLEAARAFRAKAVPA
;
A
#
# COMPACT_ATOMS: atom_id res chain seq x y z
N MET A 1 9.22 -59.76 -60.40
CA MET A 1 9.72 -59.23 -59.11
C MET A 1 10.61 -58.00 -59.24
N ALA A 2 11.63 -57.98 -60.11
CA ALA A 2 12.55 -56.82 -60.22
C ALA A 2 11.89 -55.47 -60.59
N ALA A 3 10.95 -55.44 -61.54
CA ALA A 3 10.24 -54.21 -61.92
C ALA A 3 9.41 -53.61 -60.77
N ALA A 4 8.73 -54.46 -59.99
CA ALA A 4 7.96 -54.01 -58.83
C ALA A 4 8.84 -53.41 -57.73
N VAL A 5 10.04 -53.97 -57.51
CA VAL A 5 11.03 -53.44 -56.56
C VAL A 5 11.57 -52.08 -57.03
N TYR A 6 11.85 -51.92 -58.32
CA TYR A 6 12.27 -50.65 -58.91
C TYR A 6 11.19 -49.56 -58.76
N ASP A 7 9.93 -49.88 -59.08
CA ASP A 7 8.83 -48.93 -58.94
C ASP A 7 8.56 -48.56 -57.47
N ALA A 8 8.68 -49.52 -56.55
CA ALA A 8 8.61 -49.26 -55.12
C ALA A 8 9.74 -48.33 -54.65
N ALA A 9 10.99 -48.59 -55.05
CA ALA A 9 12.14 -47.74 -54.73
C ALA A 9 11.97 -46.31 -55.30
N LYS A 10 11.46 -46.18 -56.53
CA LYS A 10 11.17 -44.89 -57.18
C LYS A 10 10.06 -44.12 -56.46
N ARG A 11 9.00 -44.80 -56.00
CA ARG A 11 7.93 -44.20 -55.19
C ARG A 11 8.47 -43.71 -53.84
N SER A 12 9.27 -44.52 -53.15
CA SER A 12 9.92 -44.14 -51.89
C SER A 12 10.85 -42.93 -52.04
N ALA A 13 11.65 -42.88 -53.11
CA ALA A 13 12.51 -41.73 -53.39
C ALA A 13 11.71 -40.44 -53.67
N ARG A 14 10.59 -40.53 -54.41
CA ARG A 14 9.69 -39.39 -54.64
C ARG A 14 9.04 -38.91 -53.34
N LEU A 15 8.59 -39.83 -52.50
CA LEU A 15 8.01 -39.52 -51.19
C LEU A 15 9.06 -38.84 -50.28
N GLN A 16 10.29 -39.36 -50.26
CA GLN A 16 11.38 -38.74 -49.49
C GLN A 16 11.70 -37.33 -49.98
N LYS A 17 11.70 -37.09 -51.29
CA LYS A 17 11.90 -35.74 -51.86
C LYS A 17 10.76 -34.80 -51.46
N ALA A 18 9.51 -35.27 -51.52
CA ALA A 18 8.34 -34.49 -51.09
C ALA A 18 8.40 -34.16 -49.59
N LYS A 19 8.79 -35.14 -48.77
CA LYS A 19 8.98 -34.93 -47.33
C LYS A 19 10.07 -33.90 -47.05
N ARG A 20 11.24 -34.01 -47.69
CA ARG A 20 12.31 -33.01 -47.53
C ARG A 20 11.85 -31.60 -47.89
N ALA A 21 11.18 -31.44 -49.03
CA ALA A 21 10.66 -30.14 -49.45
C ALA A 21 9.63 -29.57 -48.44
N HIS A 22 8.78 -30.44 -47.88
CA HIS A 22 7.85 -30.07 -46.82
C HIS A 22 8.58 -29.66 -45.53
N ASP A 23 9.55 -30.45 -45.08
CA ASP A 23 10.34 -30.18 -43.88
C ASP A 23 11.14 -28.86 -44.04
N ASP A 24 11.66 -28.57 -45.23
CA ASP A 24 12.36 -27.31 -45.55
C ASP A 24 11.42 -26.09 -45.45
N ILE A 25 10.18 -26.21 -45.94
CA ILE A 25 9.16 -25.15 -45.84
C ILE A 25 8.77 -24.90 -44.38
N ILE A 26 8.59 -25.97 -43.60
CA ILE A 26 8.30 -25.85 -42.17
C ILE A 26 9.45 -25.16 -41.45
N ALA A 27 10.69 -25.59 -41.69
CA ALA A 27 11.86 -24.97 -41.06
C ALA A 27 12.00 -23.49 -41.43
N ALA A 28 11.75 -23.11 -42.68
CA ALA A 28 11.74 -21.71 -43.11
C ALA A 28 10.63 -20.90 -42.42
N THR A 29 9.44 -21.51 -42.26
CA THR A 29 8.30 -20.89 -41.56
C THR A 29 8.60 -20.67 -40.08
N HIS A 30 9.17 -21.68 -39.40
CA HIS A 30 9.57 -21.57 -38.01
C HIS A 30 10.63 -20.48 -37.81
N ARG A 31 11.63 -20.37 -38.71
CA ARG A 31 12.61 -19.27 -38.66
C ARG A 31 11.94 -17.91 -38.77
N ALA A 32 11.02 -17.72 -39.73
CA ALA A 32 10.28 -16.48 -39.87
C ALA A 32 9.42 -16.16 -38.63
N GLN A 33 8.80 -17.17 -38.00
CA GLN A 33 8.08 -17.02 -36.74
C GLN A 33 9.02 -16.60 -35.61
N ALA A 34 10.20 -17.21 -35.50
CA ALA A 34 11.21 -16.87 -34.50
C ALA A 34 11.68 -15.41 -34.65
N ASP A 35 12.07 -14.99 -35.85
CA ASP A 35 12.50 -13.62 -36.11
C ASP A 35 11.39 -12.59 -35.78
N ALA A 36 10.13 -12.91 -36.12
CA ALA A 36 8.98 -12.08 -35.76
C ALA A 36 8.77 -11.99 -34.23
N LEU A 37 8.95 -13.09 -33.50
CA LEU A 37 8.85 -13.11 -32.04
C LEU A 37 9.99 -12.34 -31.36
N GLU A 38 11.20 -12.39 -31.93
CA GLU A 38 12.33 -11.60 -31.45
C GLU A 38 12.04 -10.10 -31.59
N ILE A 39 11.55 -9.66 -32.76
CA ILE A 39 11.13 -8.27 -32.98
C ILE A 39 10.02 -7.87 -31.99
N GLU A 40 9.02 -8.73 -31.80
CA GLU A 40 7.93 -8.49 -30.85
C GLU A 40 8.45 -8.32 -29.41
N ALA A 41 9.43 -9.14 -28.99
CA ALA A 41 10.03 -9.05 -27.67
C ALA A 41 10.82 -7.74 -27.48
N GLN A 42 11.57 -7.31 -28.50
CA GLN A 42 12.28 -6.02 -28.47
C GLN A 42 11.32 -4.83 -28.46
N ALA A 43 10.21 -4.91 -29.21
CA ALA A 43 9.16 -3.91 -29.17
C ALA A 43 8.51 -3.82 -27.78
N LYS A 44 8.26 -4.95 -27.12
CA LYS A 44 7.78 -5.00 -25.73
C LYS A 44 8.77 -4.41 -24.75
N ARG A 45 10.07 -4.69 -24.89
CA ARG A 45 11.13 -4.07 -24.07
C ARG A 45 11.04 -2.55 -24.15
N ARG A 46 11.06 -2.03 -25.38
CA ARG A 46 11.00 -0.59 -25.63
C ARG A 46 9.69 0.03 -25.14
N LEU A 47 8.56 -0.64 -25.34
CA LEU A 47 7.28 -0.19 -24.81
C LEU A 47 7.32 -0.02 -23.29
N ALA A 48 7.90 -0.98 -22.56
CA ALA A 48 8.03 -0.88 -21.11
C ALA A 48 8.96 0.26 -20.68
N ASP A 49 10.09 0.46 -21.37
CA ASP A 49 11.03 1.55 -21.09
C ASP A 49 10.40 2.93 -21.31
N GLU A 50 9.78 3.14 -22.47
CA GLU A 50 9.14 4.40 -22.83
C GLU A 50 7.94 4.71 -21.93
N TYR A 51 7.16 3.67 -21.59
CA TYR A 51 6.01 3.83 -20.70
C TYR A 51 6.45 4.22 -19.29
N ASP A 52 7.47 3.57 -18.72
CA ASP A 52 8.00 3.90 -17.41
C ASP A 52 8.63 5.31 -17.42
N ALA A 53 9.38 5.66 -18.46
CA ALA A 53 9.91 7.02 -18.62
C ALA A 53 8.80 8.09 -18.74
N ALA A 54 7.69 7.78 -19.42
CA ALA A 54 6.53 8.68 -19.49
C ALA A 54 5.82 8.80 -18.13
N GLN A 55 5.82 7.76 -17.30
CA GLN A 55 5.34 7.85 -15.91
C GLN A 55 6.25 8.77 -15.09
N ASP A 56 7.57 8.66 -15.24
CA ASP A 56 8.53 9.50 -14.51
C ASP A 56 8.46 10.97 -14.93
N ARG A 57 8.16 11.26 -16.19
CA ARG A 57 7.89 12.62 -16.70
C ARG A 57 6.50 13.16 -16.33
N GLY A 58 5.62 12.34 -15.75
CA GLY A 58 4.25 12.72 -15.40
C GLY A 58 3.29 12.84 -16.60
N GLU A 59 3.70 12.37 -17.77
CA GLU A 59 2.87 12.36 -19.00
C GLU A 59 1.79 11.27 -18.93
N VAL A 60 2.07 10.19 -18.22
CA VAL A 60 1.14 9.08 -17.98
C VAL A 60 0.94 8.89 -16.48
N VAL A 61 -0.29 8.54 -16.07
CA VAL A 61 -0.60 8.28 -14.67
C VAL A 61 0.34 7.23 -14.08
N GLY A 62 1.10 7.63 -13.05
CA GLY A 62 2.10 6.81 -12.36
C GLY A 62 1.52 5.64 -11.55
N ARG A 63 2.40 4.71 -11.14
CA ARG A 63 2.07 3.51 -10.34
C ARG A 63 1.47 3.82 -8.96
N LYS A 64 1.79 5.01 -8.41
CA LYS A 64 1.13 5.64 -7.27
C LYS A 64 0.33 6.80 -7.86
N GLY A 65 -0.98 6.64 -8.02
CA GLY A 65 -1.79 7.67 -8.69
C GLY A 65 -1.63 9.03 -8.00
N GLY A 66 -1.09 10.02 -8.72
CA GLY A 66 -1.07 11.43 -8.36
C GLY A 66 -0.54 11.75 -6.96
N GLY A 67 0.76 12.02 -6.86
CA GLY A 67 1.24 12.93 -5.82
C GLY A 67 0.68 14.32 -6.10
N ASP A 68 -0.10 14.81 -5.14
CA ASP A 68 -0.46 16.20 -4.81
C ASP A 68 -0.43 17.30 -5.89
N SER A 69 -1.60 17.85 -6.18
CA SER A 69 -1.82 19.30 -6.14
C SER A 69 -3.31 19.61 -6.01
N THR A 70 -3.67 20.50 -5.08
CA THR A 70 -5.01 21.11 -4.87
C THR A 70 -5.53 21.88 -6.10
N VAL A 71 -4.80 21.81 -7.21
CA VAL A 71 -5.18 22.24 -8.56
C VAL A 71 -5.01 21.01 -9.45
N PRO A 72 -6.05 20.48 -10.11
CA PRO A 72 -5.87 19.35 -10.99
C PRO A 72 -4.98 19.75 -12.17
N SER A 73 -3.76 19.21 -12.22
CA SER A 73 -2.98 19.15 -13.46
C SER A 73 -3.70 18.20 -14.42
N ARG A 74 -4.63 18.76 -15.20
CA ARG A 74 -5.57 18.03 -16.06
C ARG A 74 -4.95 17.42 -17.34
N ASN A 75 -3.69 16.97 -17.35
CA ASN A 75 -3.03 16.58 -18.63
C ASN A 75 -2.32 15.22 -18.65
N ALA A 76 -2.30 14.41 -17.58
CA ALA A 76 -1.69 13.09 -17.65
C ALA A 76 -2.62 12.05 -18.31
N ALA A 77 -2.15 11.39 -19.37
CA ALA A 77 -2.89 10.34 -20.05
C ALA A 77 -3.00 9.08 -19.18
N THR A 78 -4.12 8.39 -19.24
CA THR A 78 -4.26 7.05 -18.67
C THR A 78 -3.66 6.00 -19.61
N ALA A 79 -3.42 4.79 -19.09
CA ALA A 79 -3.03 3.65 -19.95
C ALA A 79 -4.04 3.42 -21.10
N ALA A 80 -5.34 3.59 -20.81
CA ALA A 80 -6.40 3.42 -21.79
C ALA A 80 -6.35 4.49 -22.89
N ASP A 81 -6.00 5.73 -22.54
CA ASP A 81 -5.89 6.85 -23.49
C ASP A 81 -4.78 6.63 -24.52
N VAL A 82 -3.72 5.91 -24.13
CA VAL A 82 -2.63 5.50 -25.03
C VAL A 82 -2.86 4.14 -25.70
N GLY A 83 -4.08 3.59 -25.60
CA GLY A 83 -4.46 2.33 -26.25
C GLY A 83 -3.86 1.07 -25.62
N LEU A 84 -3.37 1.16 -24.39
CA LEU A 84 -2.75 0.04 -23.68
C LEU A 84 -3.64 -0.43 -22.52
N ASN A 85 -3.68 -1.73 -22.31
CA ASN A 85 -4.28 -2.27 -21.10
C ASN A 85 -3.19 -2.64 -20.06
N ARG A 86 -3.63 -2.87 -18.81
CA ARG A 86 -2.73 -3.24 -17.71
C ARG A 86 -1.94 -4.53 -17.97
N LYS A 87 -2.53 -5.48 -18.71
CA LYS A 87 -1.89 -6.76 -19.04
C LYS A 87 -0.75 -6.54 -20.05
N ASP A 88 -0.95 -5.70 -21.06
CA ASP A 88 0.08 -5.40 -22.07
C ASP A 88 1.32 -4.79 -21.41
N ILE A 89 1.12 -3.79 -20.55
CA ILE A 89 2.20 -3.14 -19.79
C ILE A 89 2.91 -4.15 -18.87
N HIS A 90 2.13 -5.02 -18.22
CA HIS A 90 2.70 -6.04 -17.33
C HIS A 90 3.56 -7.06 -18.08
N GLU A 91 3.07 -7.59 -19.19
CA GLU A 91 3.81 -8.56 -20.01
C GLU A 91 5.04 -7.91 -20.64
N ALA A 92 4.93 -6.64 -21.09
CA ALA A 92 6.05 -5.88 -21.62
C ALA A 92 7.18 -5.72 -20.59
N ARG A 93 6.84 -5.35 -19.36
CA ARG A 93 7.81 -5.25 -18.25
C ARG A 93 8.47 -6.58 -17.93
N GLN A 94 7.72 -7.69 -17.93
CA GLN A 94 8.30 -9.03 -17.71
C GLN A 94 9.35 -9.39 -18.77
N VAL A 95 9.05 -9.10 -20.04
CA VAL A 95 9.98 -9.32 -21.15
C VAL A 95 11.20 -8.41 -21.02
N ARG A 96 10.99 -7.11 -20.74
CA ARG A 96 12.09 -6.17 -20.52
C ARG A 96 13.02 -6.64 -19.41
N ASP A 97 12.48 -6.95 -18.24
CA ASP A 97 13.26 -7.31 -17.06
C ASP A 97 14.05 -8.61 -17.31
N ALA A 98 13.45 -9.58 -18.02
CA ALA A 98 14.15 -10.79 -18.45
C ALA A 98 15.32 -10.49 -19.40
N ILE A 99 15.12 -9.63 -20.39
CA ILE A 99 16.17 -9.20 -21.34
C ILE A 99 17.26 -8.39 -20.64
N ALA A 100 16.91 -7.53 -19.69
CA ALA A 100 17.88 -6.74 -18.92
C ALA A 100 18.84 -7.64 -18.12
N LYS A 101 18.33 -8.76 -17.58
CA LYS A 101 19.14 -9.73 -16.83
C LYS A 101 19.95 -10.66 -17.72
N ASN A 102 19.38 -11.11 -18.83
CA ASN A 102 20.09 -11.87 -19.87
C ASN A 102 19.70 -11.33 -21.26
N PRO A 103 20.56 -10.50 -21.88
CA PRO A 103 20.28 -9.90 -23.18
C PRO A 103 19.99 -10.89 -24.31
N ALA A 104 20.54 -12.11 -24.21
CA ALA A 104 20.38 -13.16 -25.22
C ALA A 104 19.16 -14.07 -24.97
N ILE A 105 18.47 -13.95 -23.83
CA ILE A 105 17.45 -14.94 -23.39
C ILE A 105 16.38 -15.24 -24.44
N VAL A 106 15.92 -14.23 -25.19
CA VAL A 106 14.90 -14.41 -26.22
C VAL A 106 15.49 -15.16 -27.40
N ARG A 107 16.70 -14.77 -27.84
CA ARG A 107 17.37 -15.37 -28.98
C ARG A 107 17.74 -16.82 -28.69
N ASP A 108 18.35 -17.09 -27.53
CA ASP A 108 18.73 -18.42 -27.09
C ASP A 108 17.52 -19.36 -27.07
N VAL A 109 16.41 -18.92 -26.47
CA VAL A 109 15.17 -19.71 -26.39
C VAL A 109 14.59 -20.00 -27.77
N LEU A 110 14.64 -19.04 -28.69
CA LEU A 110 14.13 -19.23 -30.06
C LEU A 110 15.04 -20.16 -30.86
N ASP A 111 16.36 -20.01 -30.74
CA ASP A 111 17.34 -20.87 -31.40
C ASP A 111 17.22 -22.33 -30.88
N ASP A 112 16.97 -22.53 -29.58
CA ASP A 112 16.69 -23.85 -28.99
C ASP A 112 15.41 -24.49 -29.56
N MET A 113 14.34 -23.69 -29.75
CA MET A 113 13.10 -24.17 -30.37
C MET A 113 13.33 -24.59 -31.81
N LEU A 114 14.06 -23.77 -32.58
CA LEU A 114 14.42 -24.06 -33.96
C LEU A 114 15.29 -25.32 -34.07
N ALA A 115 16.26 -25.49 -33.18
CA ALA A 115 17.12 -26.66 -33.13
C ALA A 115 16.34 -27.95 -32.80
N SER A 116 15.31 -27.83 -31.95
CA SER A 116 14.42 -28.94 -31.57
C SER A 116 13.34 -29.24 -32.63
N GLY A 117 13.16 -28.36 -33.62
CA GLY A 117 12.08 -28.45 -34.61
C GLY A 117 10.70 -28.08 -34.07
N ASP A 118 10.63 -27.51 -32.87
CA ASP A 118 9.39 -27.04 -32.25
C ASP A 118 8.90 -25.76 -32.93
N GLU A 119 7.58 -25.57 -33.00
CA GLU A 119 6.98 -24.35 -33.54
C GLU A 119 7.22 -23.16 -32.57
N PRO A 120 7.88 -22.07 -33.01
CA PRO A 120 8.06 -20.88 -32.19
C PRO A 120 6.72 -20.14 -32.02
N THR A 121 6.14 -20.25 -30.83
CA THR A 121 4.88 -19.57 -30.48
C THR A 121 5.07 -18.61 -29.31
N ARG A 122 4.21 -17.58 -29.23
CA ARG A 122 4.19 -16.62 -28.10
C ARG A 122 4.09 -17.34 -26.75
N THR A 123 3.25 -18.37 -26.68
CA THR A 123 3.03 -19.17 -25.46
C THR A 123 4.27 -19.95 -25.09
N ALA A 124 4.94 -20.58 -26.05
CA ALA A 124 6.18 -21.31 -25.82
C ALA A 124 7.29 -20.38 -25.32
N LEU A 125 7.48 -19.23 -25.98
CA LEU A 125 8.44 -18.21 -25.58
C LEU A 125 8.15 -17.71 -24.15
N LYS A 126 6.88 -17.35 -23.86
CA LYS A 126 6.45 -16.90 -22.53
C LYS A 126 6.74 -17.95 -21.45
N ARG A 127 6.50 -19.23 -21.75
CA ARG A 127 6.79 -20.34 -20.82
C ARG A 127 8.29 -20.50 -20.57
N ALA A 128 9.10 -20.37 -21.61
CA ALA A 128 10.54 -20.52 -21.53
C ALA A 128 11.23 -19.37 -20.76
N ILE A 129 10.72 -18.13 -20.85
CA ILE A 129 11.23 -16.99 -20.06
C ILE A 129 10.68 -16.95 -18.63
N ALA A 130 9.59 -17.67 -18.34
CA ALA A 130 8.91 -17.62 -17.03
C ALA A 130 9.82 -17.94 -15.83
N PRO A 131 10.78 -18.89 -15.90
CA PRO A 131 11.74 -19.12 -14.82
C PRO A 131 12.60 -17.89 -14.52
N ALA A 132 13.10 -17.19 -15.53
CA ALA A 132 13.89 -15.97 -15.35
C ALA A 132 13.07 -14.85 -14.68
N VAL A 133 11.82 -14.67 -15.14
CA VAL A 133 10.87 -13.71 -14.53
C VAL A 133 10.58 -14.08 -13.07
N LYS A 134 10.44 -15.37 -12.75
CA LYS A 134 10.22 -15.84 -11.37
C LYS A 134 11.43 -15.52 -10.49
N THR A 135 12.64 -15.74 -10.97
CA THR A 135 13.88 -15.42 -10.24
C THR A 135 13.99 -13.92 -9.95
N ILE A 136 13.75 -13.07 -10.96
CA ILE A 136 13.77 -11.60 -10.80
C ILE A 136 12.76 -11.16 -9.74
N ARG A 137 11.54 -11.72 -9.78
CA ARG A 137 10.51 -11.43 -8.78
C ARG A 137 10.97 -11.84 -7.38
N ALA A 138 11.58 -13.02 -7.22
CA ALA A 138 12.05 -13.51 -5.94
C ALA A 138 13.17 -12.64 -5.36
N GLU A 139 14.13 -12.21 -6.19
CA GLU A 139 15.21 -11.29 -5.80
C GLU A 139 14.65 -9.94 -5.33
N ALA A 140 13.71 -9.34 -6.08
CA ALA A 140 13.06 -8.10 -5.69
C ALA A 140 12.27 -8.24 -4.37
N GLN A 141 11.65 -9.40 -4.14
CA GLN A 141 10.97 -9.69 -2.87
C GLN A 141 11.95 -9.86 -1.70
N ALA A 142 13.09 -10.53 -1.92
CA ALA A 142 14.14 -10.69 -0.91
C ALA A 142 14.72 -9.34 -0.50
N GLU A 143 15.04 -8.47 -1.45
CA GLU A 143 15.55 -7.12 -1.18
C GLU A 143 14.53 -6.25 -0.42
N LYS A 144 13.24 -6.34 -0.76
CA LYS A 144 12.16 -5.70 0.03
C LYS A 144 12.10 -6.24 1.46
N LYS A 145 12.30 -7.56 1.64
CA LYS A 145 12.29 -8.19 2.96
C LYS A 145 13.48 -7.72 3.81
N GLU A 146 14.66 -7.58 3.22
CA GLU A 146 15.85 -7.08 3.93
C GLU A 146 15.69 -5.61 4.36
N ARG A 147 15.22 -4.73 3.46
CA ARG A 147 14.88 -3.34 3.81
C ARG A 147 13.87 -3.27 4.96
N ARG A 148 12.90 -4.21 4.98
CA ARG A 148 11.91 -4.31 6.07
C ARG A 148 12.58 -4.66 7.39
N SER A 149 13.44 -5.68 7.43
CA SER A 149 14.10 -6.09 8.67
C SER A 149 14.98 -4.98 9.27
N VAL A 150 15.68 -4.21 8.42
CA VAL A 150 16.48 -3.07 8.89
C VAL A 150 15.58 -2.01 9.53
N ARG A 151 14.50 -1.64 8.85
CA ARG A 151 13.55 -0.64 9.34
C ARG A 151 12.78 -1.10 10.59
N GLU A 152 12.49 -2.39 10.71
CA GLU A 152 11.90 -3.00 11.90
C GLU A 152 12.83 -2.86 13.12
N ILE A 153 14.13 -3.12 12.95
CA ILE A 153 15.13 -2.92 14.01
C ILE A 153 15.21 -1.44 14.43
N GLU A 154 15.27 -0.52 13.47
CA GLU A 154 15.31 0.92 13.74
C GLU A 154 14.08 1.41 14.51
N LEU A 155 12.89 0.95 14.12
CA LEU A 155 11.64 1.36 14.76
C LEU A 155 11.40 0.63 16.08
N GLY A 156 11.85 -0.61 16.22
CA GLY A 156 11.88 -1.33 17.49
C GLY A 156 12.76 -0.63 18.54
N ALA A 157 13.91 -0.09 18.11
CA ALA A 157 14.76 0.72 18.98
C ALA A 157 14.11 2.04 19.43
N LYS A 158 13.09 2.54 18.70
CA LYS A 158 12.31 3.74 19.05
C LYS A 158 11.10 3.45 19.94
N GLN A 159 10.81 2.20 20.31
CA GLN A 159 9.70 1.90 21.22
C GLN A 159 9.96 2.50 22.61
N ALA A 160 9.37 3.66 22.86
CA ALA A 160 9.40 4.30 24.16
C ALA A 160 8.51 3.54 25.15
N ALA A 161 8.92 3.49 26.41
CA ALA A 161 8.03 3.05 27.49
C ALA A 161 6.77 3.94 27.51
N LEU A 162 5.63 3.35 27.87
CA LEU A 162 4.41 4.13 28.08
C LEU A 162 4.63 5.15 29.22
N PRO A 163 4.03 6.35 29.14
CA PRO A 163 4.15 7.36 30.17
C PRO A 163 3.48 6.93 31.48
N ALA A 164 3.97 7.43 32.62
CA ALA A 164 3.37 7.14 33.92
C ALA A 164 2.05 7.91 34.19
N LYS A 165 1.76 8.95 33.39
CA LYS A 165 0.57 9.79 33.52
C LYS A 165 -0.71 8.99 33.23
N LYS A 166 -1.79 9.32 33.96
CA LYS A 166 -3.11 8.71 33.75
C LYS A 166 -3.96 9.57 32.82
N TYR A 167 -4.66 8.92 31.90
CA TYR A 167 -5.48 9.57 30.88
C TYR A 167 -6.95 9.18 31.03
N GLY A 168 -7.84 10.16 30.89
CA GLY A 168 -9.28 9.91 30.82
C GLY A 168 -9.76 9.67 29.38
N VAL A 169 -8.92 9.98 28.39
CA VAL A 169 -9.17 9.72 26.97
C VAL A 169 -7.92 9.10 26.34
N ILE A 170 -8.08 7.95 25.70
CA ILE A 170 -7.03 7.30 24.93
C ILE A 170 -7.53 7.15 23.50
N TYR A 171 -6.73 7.58 22.53
CA TYR A 171 -6.97 7.39 21.10
C TYR A 171 -5.83 6.56 20.54
N ALA A 172 -6.13 5.43 19.90
CA ALA A 172 -5.12 4.47 19.50
C ALA A 172 -5.34 3.98 18.07
N ASP A 173 -4.26 3.93 17.29
CA ASP A 173 -4.20 3.29 15.98
C ASP A 173 -3.14 2.18 15.98
N PRO A 174 -3.46 0.99 16.54
CA PRO A 174 -2.47 -0.07 16.67
C PRO A 174 -1.90 -0.49 15.32
N GLU A 175 -0.64 -0.90 15.35
CA GLU A 175 0.09 -1.37 14.18
C GLU A 175 -0.29 -2.81 13.79
N TRP A 176 -1.54 -3.00 13.36
CA TRP A 176 -2.11 -4.31 13.05
C TRP A 176 -1.33 -5.08 11.97
N SER A 177 -0.93 -6.31 12.28
CA SER A 177 -0.42 -7.27 11.30
C SER A 177 -1.58 -7.95 10.55
N PHE A 178 -1.44 -8.12 9.23
CA PHE A 178 -2.42 -8.80 8.37
C PHE A 178 -1.82 -10.02 7.69
N ALA A 179 -2.52 -11.15 7.78
CA ALA A 179 -2.20 -12.32 6.98
C ALA A 179 -2.80 -12.20 5.57
N PRO A 180 -1.99 -12.06 4.50
CA PRO A 180 -2.51 -12.15 3.13
C PRO A 180 -2.88 -13.59 2.78
N TYR A 181 -3.79 -13.77 1.81
CA TYR A 181 -4.15 -15.10 1.27
C TYR A 181 -2.95 -15.91 0.74
N SER A 182 -1.92 -15.23 0.26
CA SER A 182 -0.69 -15.85 -0.23
C SER A 182 0.48 -15.00 0.25
N THR A 183 1.40 -15.63 0.97
CA THR A 183 2.67 -15.00 1.37
C THR A 183 3.60 -14.80 0.17
N GLU A 184 3.53 -15.66 -0.84
CA GLU A 184 4.34 -15.53 -2.06
C GLU A 184 3.87 -14.38 -2.95
N THR A 185 2.56 -14.16 -3.07
CA THR A 185 2.00 -13.21 -4.05
C THR A 185 1.25 -12.01 -3.46
N GLY A 186 0.89 -12.07 -2.18
CA GLY A 186 0.09 -11.06 -1.49
C GLY A 186 0.89 -10.08 -0.65
N MET A 187 2.16 -10.38 -0.35
CA MET A 187 2.98 -9.53 0.53
C MET A 187 3.24 -8.13 -0.03
N ASP A 188 3.15 -7.92 -1.35
CA ASP A 188 3.27 -6.58 -1.96
C ASP A 188 2.18 -5.60 -1.51
N ARG A 189 1.09 -6.10 -0.90
CA ARG A 189 -0.03 -5.29 -0.39
C ARG A 189 -0.12 -5.30 1.14
N SER A 190 0.85 -5.91 1.83
CA SER A 190 0.85 -5.96 3.30
C SER A 190 1.15 -4.58 3.89
N PRO A 191 0.47 -4.15 4.97
CA PRO A 191 0.84 -2.97 5.75
C PRO A 191 2.29 -2.98 6.23
N ASP A 192 2.87 -4.18 6.44
CA ASP A 192 4.28 -4.37 6.82
C ASP A 192 5.29 -3.75 5.84
N ASN A 193 4.85 -3.42 4.62
CA ASN A 193 5.70 -2.71 3.65
C ASN A 193 5.83 -1.22 3.95
N HIS A 194 4.97 -0.66 4.79
CA HIS A 194 4.87 0.77 5.06
C HIS A 194 5.32 1.13 6.48
N TYR A 195 5.06 0.29 7.47
CA TYR A 195 5.49 0.41 8.86
C TYR A 195 5.56 -0.99 9.50
N PRO A 196 6.39 -1.20 10.55
CA PRO A 196 6.40 -2.44 11.32
C PRO A 196 5.03 -2.64 11.95
N THR A 197 4.58 -3.89 11.91
CA THR A 197 3.33 -4.31 12.52
C THR A 197 3.62 -5.28 13.65
N SER A 198 2.68 -5.38 14.58
CA SER A 198 2.74 -6.25 15.74
C SER A 198 1.71 -7.35 15.57
N ASP A 199 2.07 -8.55 16.03
CA ASP A 199 1.09 -9.62 16.18
C ASP A 199 0.09 -9.30 17.31
N LEU A 200 -1.01 -10.05 17.33
CA LEU A 200 -2.09 -9.83 18.29
C LEU A 200 -1.62 -9.93 19.75
N LEU A 201 -0.75 -10.89 20.06
CA LEU A 201 -0.29 -11.12 21.43
C LEU A 201 0.56 -9.94 21.92
N THR A 202 1.44 -9.43 21.06
CA THR A 202 2.26 -8.25 21.31
C THR A 202 1.39 -7.02 21.58
N LEU A 203 0.33 -6.82 20.78
CA LEU A 203 -0.63 -5.74 21.01
C LEU A 203 -1.38 -5.90 22.34
N MET A 204 -1.84 -7.11 22.66
CA MET A 204 -2.54 -7.40 23.92
C MET A 204 -1.64 -7.21 25.16
N GLN A 205 -0.34 -7.48 25.04
CA GLN A 205 0.63 -7.32 26.14
C GLN A 205 1.00 -5.86 26.43
N ARG A 206 0.65 -4.92 25.55
CA ARG A 206 0.86 -3.49 25.80
C ARG A 206 0.01 -3.06 26.99
N ASP A 207 0.65 -2.60 28.06
CA ASP A 207 -0.03 -2.23 29.31
C ASP A 207 -0.72 -0.85 29.24
N VAL A 208 -1.62 -0.68 28.27
CA VAL A 208 -2.47 0.52 28.14
C VAL A 208 -3.38 0.66 29.36
N GLY A 209 -3.73 -0.47 30.00
CA GLY A 209 -4.49 -0.48 31.23
C GLY A 209 -3.81 0.29 32.38
N ALA A 210 -2.47 0.27 32.44
CA ALA A 210 -1.69 1.03 33.41
C ALA A 210 -1.59 2.53 33.13
N ILE A 211 -2.00 3.04 31.96
CA ILE A 211 -2.08 4.49 31.71
C ILE A 211 -3.51 5.03 31.69
N ALA A 212 -4.51 4.16 31.72
CA ALA A 212 -5.90 4.56 31.83
C ALA A 212 -6.26 5.03 33.25
N ALA A 213 -6.99 6.14 33.34
CA ALA A 213 -7.65 6.57 34.57
C ALA A 213 -8.77 5.60 34.96
N LYS A 214 -9.31 5.75 36.18
CA LYS A 214 -10.44 4.95 36.67
C LYS A 214 -11.65 5.05 35.73
N ASP A 215 -11.97 6.27 35.33
CA ASP A 215 -13.04 6.60 34.40
C ASP A 215 -12.38 7.06 33.10
N CYS A 216 -12.42 6.22 32.08
CA CYS A 216 -11.65 6.42 30.85
C CYS A 216 -12.45 5.96 29.62
N VAL A 217 -12.31 6.72 28.52
CA VAL A 217 -12.78 6.31 27.19
C VAL A 217 -11.58 5.93 26.33
N LEU A 218 -11.69 4.80 25.64
CA LEU A 218 -10.75 4.36 24.62
C LEU A 218 -11.44 4.40 23.25
N PHE A 219 -10.77 5.07 22.31
CA PHE A 219 -11.07 5.10 20.90
C PHE A 219 -10.02 4.28 20.17
N LEU A 220 -10.38 3.10 19.68
CA LEU A 220 -9.44 2.13 19.08
C LEU A 220 -9.75 1.93 17.60
N TRP A 221 -8.83 2.30 16.71
CA TRP A 221 -8.95 1.99 15.29
C TRP A 221 -8.74 0.51 15.02
N ALA A 222 -9.59 -0.03 14.15
CA ALA A 222 -9.39 -1.34 13.53
C ALA A 222 -9.90 -1.31 12.09
N THR A 223 -9.38 -2.23 11.27
CA THR A 223 -10.03 -2.52 9.99
C THR A 223 -11.16 -3.51 10.21
N ALA A 224 -12.14 -3.56 9.31
CA ALA A 224 -13.30 -4.45 9.46
C ALA A 224 -12.94 -5.93 9.70
N PRO A 225 -11.94 -6.53 9.03
CA PRO A 225 -11.52 -7.91 9.31
C PRO A 225 -10.92 -8.12 10.70
N MET A 226 -10.36 -7.07 11.32
CA MET A 226 -9.68 -7.14 12.63
C MET A 226 -10.63 -6.88 13.80
N LEU A 227 -11.95 -6.89 13.58
CA LEU A 227 -12.91 -6.55 14.63
C LEU A 227 -12.79 -7.51 15.82
N VAL A 228 -12.63 -8.82 15.58
CA VAL A 228 -12.56 -9.82 16.67
C VAL A 228 -11.28 -9.63 17.48
N GLU A 229 -10.15 -9.44 16.79
CA GLU A 229 -8.85 -9.15 17.36
C GLU A 229 -8.87 -7.84 18.16
N ALA A 230 -9.54 -6.80 17.65
CA ALA A 230 -9.72 -5.54 18.36
C ALA A 230 -10.53 -5.72 19.64
N ILE A 231 -11.56 -6.58 19.65
CA ILE A 231 -12.28 -6.92 20.88
C ILE A 231 -11.36 -7.64 21.89
N CYS A 232 -10.48 -8.53 21.44
CA CYS A 232 -9.46 -9.15 22.32
C CYS A 232 -8.48 -8.13 22.90
N VAL A 233 -8.07 -7.14 22.11
CA VAL A 233 -7.21 -6.02 22.58
C VAL A 233 -7.95 -5.16 23.60
N LEU A 234 -9.24 -4.84 23.36
CA LEU A 234 -10.05 -4.12 24.35
C LEU A 234 -10.12 -4.86 25.68
N ASP A 235 -10.30 -6.19 25.66
CA ASP A 235 -10.34 -7.02 26.87
C ASP A 235 -8.98 -7.00 27.60
N ALA A 236 -7.88 -7.27 26.89
CA ALA A 236 -6.54 -7.25 27.44
C ALA A 236 -6.14 -5.89 28.04
N TRP A 237 -6.57 -4.80 27.41
CA TRP A 237 -6.33 -3.44 27.90
C TRP A 237 -7.34 -3.00 28.97
N GLY A 238 -8.30 -3.84 29.35
CA GLY A 238 -9.30 -3.60 30.39
C GLY A 238 -10.35 -2.54 30.03
N PHE A 239 -10.75 -2.48 28.76
CA PHE A 239 -11.83 -1.67 28.19
C PHE A 239 -13.01 -2.52 27.68
N ALA A 240 -12.83 -3.84 27.62
CA ALA A 240 -13.89 -4.83 27.67
C ALA A 240 -13.58 -5.81 28.81
N TRP A 241 -14.58 -6.60 29.21
CA TRP A 241 -14.36 -7.76 30.05
C TRP A 241 -15.16 -8.92 29.49
N ILE A 242 -14.47 -9.96 29.03
CA ILE A 242 -15.07 -11.16 28.45
C ILE A 242 -14.70 -12.33 29.34
N GLU A 243 -15.70 -12.94 29.95
CA GLU A 243 -15.49 -14.08 30.82
C GLU A 243 -16.37 -15.25 30.40
N ARG A 244 -15.99 -16.44 30.87
CA ARG A 244 -16.82 -17.63 30.68
C ARG A 244 -17.95 -17.58 31.70
N ASP A 245 -19.17 -17.48 31.21
CA ASP A 245 -20.36 -17.56 32.04
C ASP A 245 -20.38 -18.93 32.75
N PRO A 246 -20.45 -18.97 34.10
CA PRO A 246 -20.36 -20.21 34.86
C PRO A 246 -21.61 -21.10 34.73
N ASN A 247 -22.74 -20.53 34.32
CA ASN A 247 -24.01 -21.26 34.16
C ASN A 247 -24.16 -21.86 32.75
N THR A 248 -23.75 -21.11 31.73
CA THR A 248 -23.92 -21.52 30.33
C THR A 248 -22.64 -22.08 29.70
N GLY A 249 -21.48 -21.77 30.28
CA GLY A 249 -20.18 -22.12 29.75
C GLY A 249 -19.76 -21.31 28.52
N TYR A 250 -20.56 -20.37 28.02
CA TYR A 250 -20.22 -19.52 26.88
C TYR A 250 -19.40 -18.29 27.29
N LEU A 251 -18.65 -17.71 26.36
CA LEU A 251 -18.03 -16.40 26.58
C LEU A 251 -19.10 -15.32 26.52
N ALA A 252 -19.14 -14.45 27.54
CA ALA A 252 -20.10 -13.35 27.63
C ALA A 252 -19.40 -12.07 28.12
N PRO A 253 -19.83 -10.90 27.63
CA PRO A 253 -19.31 -9.63 28.11
C PRO A 253 -19.86 -9.30 29.51
N ASN A 254 -18.98 -9.00 30.46
CA ASN A 254 -19.33 -8.40 31.74
C ASN A 254 -19.18 -6.88 31.64
N LYS A 255 -20.30 -6.16 31.75
CA LYS A 255 -20.32 -4.70 31.52
C LYS A 255 -20.23 -3.87 32.80
N ALA A 256 -19.93 -4.49 33.94
CA ALA A 256 -19.92 -3.81 35.25
C ALA A 256 -18.82 -2.74 35.36
N HIS A 257 -17.65 -2.99 34.79
CA HIS A 257 -16.46 -2.14 34.97
C HIS A 257 -15.79 -1.73 33.66
N ALA A 258 -15.98 -2.49 32.58
CA ALA A 258 -15.43 -2.20 31.27
C ALA A 258 -16.42 -2.67 30.20
N ARG A 259 -16.59 -1.92 29.12
CA ARG A 259 -17.50 -2.30 28.04
C ARG A 259 -17.10 -1.68 26.71
N TYR A 260 -17.19 -2.49 25.67
CA TYR A 260 -17.39 -1.99 24.31
C TYR A 260 -18.78 -1.34 24.21
N VAL A 261 -18.86 -0.13 23.68
CA VAL A 261 -20.08 0.69 23.60
C VAL A 261 -20.65 0.66 22.18
N SER A 262 -19.88 1.16 21.21
CA SER A 262 -20.27 1.29 19.80
C SER A 262 -19.01 1.54 18.95
N HIS A 263 -19.17 1.78 17.65
CA HIS A 263 -18.10 2.26 16.80
C HIS A 263 -18.62 3.27 15.77
N TRP A 264 -17.72 4.10 15.26
CA TRP A 264 -17.94 4.86 14.03
C TRP A 264 -17.33 4.14 12.83
N ALA A 265 -17.90 4.36 11.64
CA ALA A 265 -17.37 3.87 10.38
C ALA A 265 -16.78 5.04 9.57
N TRP A 266 -15.47 5.01 9.34
CA TRP A 266 -14.81 5.88 8.38
C TRP A 266 -14.96 5.28 6.98
N LEU A 267 -15.82 5.86 6.14
CA LEU A 267 -15.95 5.42 4.76
C LEU A 267 -14.79 5.94 3.89
N LYS A 268 -14.26 5.03 3.07
CA LYS A 268 -13.22 5.28 2.09
C LYS A 268 -13.81 5.35 0.70
N ASN A 269 -13.44 6.38 -0.03
CA ASN A 269 -13.82 6.57 -1.44
C ASN A 269 -13.14 5.54 -2.37
N ARG A 270 -12.00 4.95 -1.97
CA ARG A 270 -11.30 3.90 -2.72
C ARG A 270 -11.61 2.50 -2.22
N VAL A 271 -11.73 1.58 -3.17
CA VAL A 271 -11.97 0.16 -2.91
C VAL A 271 -10.65 -0.51 -2.51
N GLY A 272 -10.45 -0.72 -1.21
CA GLY A 272 -9.36 -1.52 -0.67
C GLY A 272 -9.45 -2.99 -1.06
N THR A 273 -8.40 -3.74 -0.75
CA THR A 273 -8.45 -5.20 -0.75
C THR A 273 -9.39 -5.67 0.34
N GLY A 274 -9.90 -6.88 0.21
CA GLY A 274 -10.70 -7.51 1.25
C GLY A 274 -10.82 -8.99 0.96
N TYR A 275 -11.38 -9.72 1.90
CA TYR A 275 -11.57 -11.16 1.80
C TYR A 275 -12.85 -11.44 1.01
N TRP A 276 -13.98 -11.55 1.70
CA TRP A 276 -15.29 -11.81 1.10
C TRP A 276 -15.97 -10.53 0.58
N ALA A 277 -15.83 -9.42 1.33
CA ALA A 277 -16.26 -8.09 0.92
C ALA A 277 -15.06 -7.22 0.56
N ARG A 278 -15.25 -6.24 -0.32
CA ARG A 278 -14.23 -5.24 -0.61
C ARG A 278 -14.15 -4.22 0.52
N GLY A 279 -12.95 -3.96 1.04
CA GLY A 279 -12.73 -2.97 2.08
C GLY A 279 -13.05 -1.56 1.61
N LYS A 280 -14.09 -0.94 2.16
CA LYS A 280 -14.48 0.46 1.89
C LYS A 280 -14.66 1.28 3.16
N HIS A 281 -14.30 0.74 4.31
CA HIS A 281 -14.31 1.48 5.55
C HIS A 281 -13.30 0.92 6.56
N GLU A 282 -12.96 1.74 7.52
CA GLU A 282 -12.35 1.34 8.80
C GLU A 282 -13.31 1.67 9.93
N ILE A 283 -13.12 1.02 11.08
CA ILE A 283 -13.96 1.21 12.27
C ILE A 283 -13.12 1.84 13.38
N LEU A 284 -13.74 2.78 14.09
CA LEU A 284 -13.19 3.36 15.32
C LEU A 284 -14.05 2.90 16.48
N LEU A 285 -13.59 1.88 17.21
CA LEU A 285 -14.29 1.33 18.36
C LEU A 285 -14.28 2.32 19.52
N ILE A 286 -15.40 2.43 20.21
CA ILE A 286 -15.59 3.23 21.41
C ILE A 286 -15.82 2.26 22.57
N ALA A 287 -14.93 2.30 23.54
CA ALA A 287 -15.01 1.47 24.74
C ALA A 287 -14.76 2.32 25.98
N THR A 288 -15.33 1.90 27.10
CA THR A 288 -15.24 2.65 28.36
C THR A 288 -14.81 1.74 29.49
N ARG A 289 -13.97 2.27 30.38
CA ARG A 289 -13.66 1.73 31.69
C ARG A 289 -14.24 2.66 32.75
N GLY A 290 -14.85 2.11 33.79
CA GLY A 290 -15.52 2.88 34.84
C GLY A 290 -16.75 3.61 34.30
N ASN A 291 -16.93 4.86 34.72
CA ASN A 291 -18.06 5.69 34.36
C ASN A 291 -17.60 7.08 33.86
N PRO A 292 -16.93 7.16 32.70
CA PRO A 292 -16.50 8.42 32.11
C PRO A 292 -17.70 9.27 31.70
N VAL A 293 -17.51 10.60 31.66
CA VAL A 293 -18.54 11.54 31.18
C VAL A 293 -18.89 11.21 29.74
N ALA A 294 -20.15 10.87 29.51
CA ALA A 294 -20.68 10.54 28.19
C ALA A 294 -21.12 11.82 27.44
N PRO A 295 -21.14 11.79 26.09
CA PRO A 295 -21.69 12.86 25.29
C PRO A 295 -23.12 13.22 25.62
N ALA A 296 -23.41 14.52 25.65
CA ALA A 296 -24.76 15.01 25.78
C ALA A 296 -25.61 14.51 24.60
N MET A 297 -26.88 14.23 24.87
CA MET A 297 -27.81 13.82 23.82
C MET A 297 -27.90 14.91 22.75
N GLY A 298 -27.66 14.54 21.49
CA GLY A 298 -27.64 15.46 20.35
C GLY A 298 -26.25 15.96 19.92
N ASP A 299 -25.23 15.85 20.78
CA ASP A 299 -23.83 16.19 20.41
C ASP A 299 -23.06 15.00 19.81
N GLN A 300 -23.67 13.81 19.86
CA GLN A 300 -23.14 12.57 19.33
C GLN A 300 -22.99 12.67 17.80
N LEU A 301 -21.84 12.23 17.29
CA LEU A 301 -21.70 12.00 15.86
C LEU A 301 -22.56 10.81 15.43
N ASP A 302 -23.19 10.92 14.27
CA ASP A 302 -23.80 9.79 13.58
C ASP A 302 -22.77 8.65 13.44
N SER A 303 -23.25 7.40 13.44
CA SER A 303 -22.40 6.21 13.27
C SER A 303 -21.55 6.27 11.99
N TRP A 304 -22.01 7.06 11.01
CA TRP A 304 -21.30 7.53 9.84
C TRP A 304 -21.90 8.87 9.37
N CYS A 305 -21.08 9.79 8.85
CA CYS A 305 -21.55 10.95 8.09
C CYS A 305 -20.61 11.35 6.94
N GLU A 306 -21.06 12.21 6.03
CA GLU A 306 -20.27 12.67 4.87
C GLU A 306 -18.98 13.39 5.30
N ALA A 307 -19.00 14.14 6.40
CA ALA A 307 -17.80 14.79 6.93
C ALA A 307 -16.73 13.78 7.42
N MET A 308 -17.12 12.53 7.69
CA MET A 308 -16.17 11.43 7.95
C MET A 308 -15.63 10.79 6.68
N ALA A 309 -16.28 10.97 5.52
CA ALA A 309 -15.86 10.39 4.24
C ALA A 309 -14.71 11.20 3.63
N VAL A 310 -13.54 11.16 4.27
CA VAL A 310 -12.34 11.86 3.78
C VAL A 310 -11.66 11.06 2.67
N GLU A 311 -11.13 11.77 1.67
CA GLU A 311 -10.14 11.24 0.73
C GLU A 311 -8.99 10.61 1.51
N ALA A 312 -8.77 9.31 1.36
CA ALA A 312 -7.51 8.72 1.79
C ALA A 312 -6.44 9.22 0.81
N ASP A 313 -5.90 10.41 1.06
CA ASP A 313 -4.86 11.02 0.24
C ASP A 313 -3.73 10.04 -0.02
N VAL A 314 -3.30 9.98 -1.28
CA VAL A 314 -2.36 8.97 -1.79
C VAL A 314 -0.96 9.10 -1.20
N GLY A 315 -0.68 10.21 -0.50
CA GLY A 315 0.66 10.57 -0.04
C GLY A 315 1.11 9.90 1.26
N ARG A 316 0.21 9.69 2.24
CA ARG A 316 0.59 9.21 3.58
C ARG A 316 -0.28 8.02 4.01
N HIS A 317 0.19 6.82 3.69
CA HIS A 317 -0.46 5.55 4.01
C HIS A 317 -0.96 5.50 5.47
N SER A 318 -2.26 5.32 5.71
CA SER A 318 -2.87 5.11 7.05
C SER A 318 -3.03 6.33 7.97
N ALA A 319 -2.92 7.57 7.45
CA ALA A 319 -3.34 8.75 8.22
C ALA A 319 -4.86 8.74 8.44
N LYS A 320 -5.29 8.90 9.70
CA LYS A 320 -6.70 8.87 10.10
C LYS A 320 -7.34 10.27 10.00
N PRO A 321 -8.63 10.39 9.64
CA PRO A 321 -9.28 11.69 9.51
C PRO A 321 -9.26 12.51 10.80
N ASP A 322 -8.94 13.80 10.69
CA ASP A 322 -8.89 14.71 11.83
C ASP A 322 -10.25 14.98 12.48
N VAL A 323 -11.36 14.68 11.79
CA VAL A 323 -12.72 14.86 12.31
C VAL A 323 -12.95 14.12 13.64
N PHE A 324 -12.40 12.91 13.78
CA PHE A 324 -12.56 12.10 14.99
C PHE A 324 -11.81 12.72 16.16
N ALA A 325 -10.52 13.04 15.98
CA ALA A 325 -9.72 13.68 17.01
C ALA A 325 -10.26 15.06 17.40
N SER A 326 -10.73 15.85 16.42
CA SER A 326 -11.32 17.17 16.65
C SER A 326 -12.63 17.09 17.45
N TRP A 327 -13.46 16.10 17.16
CA TRP A 327 -14.69 15.89 17.94
C TRP A 327 -14.38 15.43 19.36
N ILE A 328 -13.40 14.53 19.55
CA ILE A 328 -12.96 14.09 20.88
C ILE A 328 -12.42 15.28 21.68
N GLU A 329 -11.59 16.14 21.08
CA GLU A 329 -11.08 17.36 21.72
C GLU A 329 -12.22 18.27 22.19
N ARG A 330 -13.20 18.51 21.32
CA ARG A 330 -14.36 19.36 21.63
C ARG A 330 -15.15 18.83 22.81
N HIS A 331 -15.25 17.51 22.94
CA HIS A 331 -16.07 16.87 23.97
C HIS A 331 -15.34 16.71 25.32
N TRP A 332 -14.03 16.48 25.30
CA TRP A 332 -13.21 16.37 26.52
C TRP A 332 -12.05 17.38 26.55
N PRO A 333 -12.29 18.71 26.45
CA PRO A 333 -11.22 19.70 26.28
C PRO A 333 -10.25 19.76 27.46
N ASN A 334 -10.74 19.46 28.67
CA ASN A 334 -9.97 19.56 29.92
C ASN A 334 -9.48 18.21 30.46
N THR A 335 -9.86 17.11 29.81
CA THR A 335 -9.44 15.77 30.25
C THR A 335 -8.05 15.48 29.70
N PRO A 336 -7.12 14.92 30.50
CA PRO A 336 -5.84 14.45 29.97
C PRO A 336 -6.06 13.39 28.88
N LYS A 337 -5.45 13.60 27.70
CA LYS A 337 -5.60 12.74 26.51
C LYS A 337 -4.23 12.29 26.00
N ILE A 338 -4.19 11.10 25.43
CA ILE A 338 -3.02 10.58 24.72
C ILE A 338 -3.42 9.94 23.40
N GLU A 339 -2.62 10.19 22.37
CA GLU A 339 -2.67 9.45 21.11
C GLU A 339 -1.54 8.41 21.07
N LEU A 340 -1.90 7.13 21.00
CA LEU A 340 -0.99 6.00 20.84
C LEU A 340 -0.81 5.69 19.35
N ASN A 341 0.43 5.41 18.96
CA ASN A 341 0.87 5.29 17.57
C ASN A 341 0.66 6.61 16.78
N ALA A 342 0.80 7.75 17.47
CA ALA A 342 0.64 9.07 16.89
C ALA A 342 1.70 9.34 15.82
N ARG A 343 1.26 9.93 14.70
CA ARG A 343 2.14 10.39 13.61
C ARG A 343 2.34 11.89 13.58
N GLN A 344 1.46 12.61 14.26
CA GLN A 344 1.49 14.05 14.38
C GLN A 344 1.15 14.43 15.81
N VAL A 345 1.81 15.47 16.32
CA VAL A 345 1.49 16.02 17.63
C VAL A 345 0.23 16.87 17.52
N ARG A 346 -0.76 16.59 18.37
CA ARG A 346 -2.00 17.38 18.45
C ARG A 346 -1.94 18.32 19.66
N PRO A 347 -2.28 19.61 19.51
CA PRO A 347 -2.35 20.52 20.66
C PRO A 347 -3.28 19.98 21.75
N GLY A 348 -2.79 19.90 22.99
CA GLY A 348 -3.57 19.40 24.13
C GLY A 348 -3.62 17.88 24.29
N TRP A 349 -2.84 17.14 23.49
CA TRP A 349 -2.68 15.69 23.57
C TRP A 349 -1.22 15.33 23.83
N ASP A 350 -1.00 14.33 24.69
CA ASP A 350 0.30 13.66 24.71
C ASP A 350 0.37 12.71 23.51
N ALA A 351 1.55 12.54 22.93
CA ALA A 351 1.77 11.68 21.77
C ALA A 351 2.76 10.56 22.13
N TRP A 352 2.44 9.34 21.75
CA TRP A 352 3.30 8.17 21.94
C TRP A 352 3.33 7.32 20.66
N GLY A 353 4.50 6.82 20.28
CA GLY A 353 4.69 5.98 19.09
C GLY A 353 6.03 6.26 18.43
N ASN A 354 6.41 5.40 17.47
CA ASN A 354 7.74 5.47 16.83
C ASN A 354 7.94 6.72 15.97
N GLU A 355 6.86 7.37 15.54
CA GLU A 355 6.85 8.61 14.74
C GLU A 355 6.45 9.84 15.58
N ALA A 356 6.24 9.67 16.90
CA ALA A 356 5.82 10.76 17.77
C ALA A 356 6.99 11.74 18.01
N GLY A 357 6.84 12.98 17.52
CA GLY A 357 7.83 14.06 17.70
C GLY A 357 8.72 14.35 16.49
N GLU A 358 8.58 13.61 15.39
CA GLU A 358 9.25 13.97 14.13
C GLU A 358 8.49 15.12 13.45
N THR A 359 9.19 16.23 13.19
CA THR A 359 8.65 17.30 12.31
C THR A 359 8.71 16.74 10.89
N PRO A 360 7.67 16.86 10.05
CA PRO A 360 7.70 16.25 8.73
C PRO A 360 8.85 16.82 7.91
N GLU A 361 9.94 16.07 7.76
CA GLU A 361 10.95 16.35 6.75
C GLU A 361 10.29 16.13 5.39
N LEU A 362 10.06 17.23 4.68
CA LEU A 362 9.76 17.16 3.25
C LEU A 362 10.93 16.42 2.60
N PRO A 363 10.67 15.43 1.72
CA PRO A 363 11.76 14.70 1.08
C PRO A 363 12.63 15.71 0.32
N ILE A 364 13.86 15.88 0.80
CA ILE A 364 14.90 16.60 0.07
C ILE A 364 15.10 15.80 -1.22
N SER A 365 14.65 16.37 -2.33
CA SER A 365 15.05 15.97 -3.67
C SER A 365 16.58 16.12 -3.72
N THR A 366 17.31 15.04 -3.49
CA THR A 366 18.75 14.98 -3.77
C THR A 366 18.93 14.91 -5.28
N LEU A 367 18.81 16.08 -5.91
CA LEU A 367 19.35 16.37 -7.23
C LEU A 367 20.15 17.67 -7.12
N GLU A 368 21.30 17.59 -6.44
CA GLU A 368 22.40 18.51 -6.75
C GLU A 368 23.08 17.99 -8.01
N GLY A 369 22.49 18.35 -9.16
CA GLY A 369 23.08 18.24 -10.47
C GLY A 369 23.26 19.65 -11.03
N GLU A 370 24.51 19.99 -11.31
CA GLU A 370 25.01 21.24 -11.87
C GLU A 370 24.08 21.88 -12.92
N MET A 371 23.76 23.17 -12.73
CA MET A 371 23.26 24.02 -13.81
C MET A 371 24.06 25.31 -13.86
N ALA A 372 24.77 25.45 -14.98
CA ALA A 372 25.61 26.57 -15.36
C ALA A 372 24.82 27.86 -15.65
N GLY A 373 25.47 29.00 -15.37
CA GLY A 373 25.36 30.24 -16.17
C GLY A 373 24.05 31.05 -16.17
N ARG A 374 24.06 32.16 -15.39
CA ARG A 374 23.62 33.58 -15.65
C ARG A 374 22.44 33.89 -16.62
N PRO A 375 21.67 35.01 -16.44
CA PRO A 375 22.19 36.33 -16.03
C PRO A 375 21.35 37.15 -15.04
N GLU A 376 22.00 38.22 -14.57
CA GLU A 376 21.50 39.31 -13.75
C GLU A 376 20.33 40.08 -14.40
N GLY A 377 19.32 40.45 -13.60
CA GLY A 377 18.38 41.53 -13.90
C GLY A 377 16.90 41.12 -13.97
N GLY A 378 16.10 41.54 -12.99
CA GLY A 378 14.63 41.44 -13.06
C GLY A 378 13.90 41.85 -11.77
N ALA A 379 13.37 43.08 -11.78
CA ALA A 379 12.45 43.76 -10.86
C ALA A 379 11.78 42.99 -9.70
N VAL A 380 11.85 43.60 -8.50
CA VAL A 380 11.00 43.32 -7.33
C VAL A 380 9.63 44.01 -7.51
N PRO A 381 8.49 43.30 -7.45
CA PRO A 381 7.18 43.93 -7.31
C PRO A 381 6.92 44.31 -5.84
N PRO A 382 6.27 45.46 -5.55
CA PRO A 382 6.01 45.91 -4.19
C PRO A 382 4.79 45.19 -3.58
N ASP A 383 4.76 45.17 -2.25
CA ASP A 383 3.60 44.94 -1.37
C ASP A 383 3.14 43.49 -1.12
N CYS A 384 3.83 42.83 -0.20
CA CYS A 384 3.22 41.85 0.71
C CYS A 384 3.36 42.38 2.16
N PRO A 385 2.28 42.72 2.88
CA PRO A 385 2.37 43.16 4.25
C PRO A 385 2.83 42.02 5.17
N ASN A 386 3.80 42.35 6.02
CA ASN A 386 4.47 41.47 6.97
C ASN A 386 3.45 40.85 7.95
N LEU A 387 3.32 39.52 7.93
CA LEU A 387 2.45 38.72 8.81
C LEU A 387 2.72 38.94 10.31
N LEU A 388 3.82 39.61 10.67
CA LEU A 388 4.17 39.96 12.04
C LEU A 388 3.37 41.14 12.62
N GLU A 389 2.77 42.01 11.79
CA GLU A 389 1.92 43.11 12.30
C GLU A 389 0.47 42.71 12.58
N ALA A 390 -0.07 41.74 11.84
CA ALA A 390 -1.43 41.22 12.08
C ALA A 390 -1.57 40.53 13.46
N ALA A 391 -0.47 39.97 13.98
CA ALA A 391 -0.44 39.30 15.29
C ALA A 391 -0.50 40.27 16.49
N ARG A 392 -0.21 41.57 16.30
CA ARG A 392 -0.24 42.55 17.40
C ARG A 392 -1.62 43.19 17.61
N ALA A 393 -2.50 43.16 16.61
CA ALA A 393 -3.83 43.78 16.70
C ALA A 393 -4.86 42.95 17.51
N PHE A 394 -4.60 41.67 17.77
CA PHE A 394 -5.57 40.80 18.45
C PHE A 394 -5.48 40.83 19.99
N ARG A 395 -4.45 41.45 20.57
CA ARG A 395 -4.22 41.48 22.04
C ARG A 395 -4.73 42.74 22.76
N ALA A 396 -5.42 43.65 22.08
CA ALA A 396 -5.83 44.94 22.67
C ALA A 396 -7.34 45.15 22.86
N LYS A 397 -8.19 44.11 22.76
CA LYS A 397 -9.64 44.24 23.02
C LYS A 397 -10.17 43.14 23.94
N ALA A 398 -9.90 43.30 25.24
CA ALA A 398 -10.64 42.59 26.28
C ALA A 398 -10.52 43.30 27.65
N VAL A 399 -11.05 44.52 27.79
CA VAL A 399 -11.70 45.04 29.02
C VAL A 399 -12.66 46.16 28.58
N PRO A 400 -13.92 46.18 29.05
CA PRO A 400 -14.29 47.27 29.95
C PRO A 400 -15.22 46.85 31.11
N ALA A 401 -14.99 47.57 32.23
CA ALA A 401 -15.86 47.94 33.37
C ALA A 401 -16.85 46.92 33.94
#